data_AF-A0A7W3HGS9-F1
#
_entry.id   AF-A0A7W3HGS9-F1
#
_cell.length_a   1.000
_cell.length_b   1.000
_cell.length_c   1.000
_cell.angle_alpha   90.00
_cell.angle_beta   90.00
_cell.angle_gamma   90.00
#
_symmetry.space_group_name_H-M   'P 1'
#
loop_
_entity.id
_entity.type
_entity.pdbx_description
1 polymer ?
#
loop_
_entity_poly.entity_id
_entity_poly.type
_entity_poly.pdbx_seq_one_letter_code
_entity_poly.pdbx_strand_id
1 'polypeptide(L)'
;MGWRTGKTWSPEELRILEQSAGKVSVIGLAQQLGRTKQSVQNCALRLGLSLRIRTEDEHDAYLCRELYKEGLTVAIIAEKMEMSRRQVFNIVYRDS
;
A
#
# COMPACT_ATOMS: atom_id res chain seq x y z
N MET A 1 2.18 38.09 -0.35
CA MET A 1 1.15 37.66 -1.31
C MET A 1 0.85 36.18 -1.07
N GLY A 2 -0.37 35.83 -0.68
CA GLY A 2 -0.73 34.48 -0.27
C GLY A 2 -1.17 33.61 -1.44
N TRP A 3 -0.36 32.62 -1.81
CA TRP A 3 -0.75 31.60 -2.79
C TRP A 3 -1.27 30.39 -2.02
N ARG A 4 -2.55 30.42 -1.62
CA ARG A 4 -3.27 29.21 -1.21
C ARG A 4 -3.88 28.57 -2.47
N THR A 5 -3.04 28.13 -3.40
CA THR A 5 -3.47 27.35 -4.57
C THR A 5 -3.57 25.89 -4.16
N GLY A 6 -4.44 25.59 -3.21
CA GLY A 6 -4.83 24.23 -2.86
C GLY A 6 -6.29 24.06 -3.23
N LYS A 7 -6.58 23.33 -4.31
CA LYS A 7 -7.95 22.91 -4.63
C LYS A 7 -8.55 22.26 -3.38
N THR A 8 -9.65 22.79 -2.86
CA THR A 8 -10.30 22.23 -1.65
C THR A 8 -10.68 20.79 -1.93
N TRP A 9 -10.49 19.89 -0.96
CA TRP A 9 -10.91 18.50 -1.07
C TRP A 9 -12.43 18.43 -0.94
N SER A 10 -13.11 17.88 -1.94
CA SER A 10 -14.55 17.66 -1.86
C SER A 10 -14.84 16.47 -0.93
N PRO A 11 -16.03 16.42 -0.31
CA PRO A 11 -16.45 15.26 0.48
C PRO A 11 -16.46 13.94 -0.33
N GLU A 12 -16.69 14.03 -1.64
CA GLU A 12 -16.64 12.87 -2.55
C GLU A 12 -15.20 12.39 -2.77
N GLU A 13 -14.25 13.31 -3.00
CA GLU A 13 -12.83 12.98 -3.12
C GLU A 13 -12.30 12.32 -1.83
N LEU A 14 -12.76 12.78 -0.66
CA LEU A 14 -12.41 12.20 0.64
C LEU A 14 -12.96 10.77 0.80
N ARG A 15 -14.21 10.52 0.40
CA ARG A 15 -14.79 9.16 0.43
C ARG A 15 -14.04 8.20 -0.48
N ILE A 16 -13.68 8.64 -1.70
CA ILE A 16 -12.90 7.82 -2.63
C ILE A 16 -11.53 7.49 -2.01
N LEU A 17 -10.89 8.49 -1.41
CA LEU A 17 -9.59 8.32 -0.76
C LEU A 17 -9.65 7.37 0.44
N GLU A 18 -10.71 7.43 1.25
CA GLU A 18 -10.94 6.50 2.37
C GLU A 18 -11.22 5.08 1.90
N GLN A 19 -12.10 4.89 0.90
CA GLN A 19 -12.43 3.57 0.35
C GLN A 19 -11.25 2.90 -0.36
N SER A 20 -10.38 3.73 -0.94
CA SER A 20 -9.23 3.27 -1.73
C SER A 20 -7.94 3.19 -0.91
N ALA A 21 -7.93 3.74 0.32
CA ALA A 21 -6.79 3.65 1.23
C ALA A 21 -6.49 2.17 1.55
N GLY A 22 -5.27 1.75 1.21
CA GLY A 22 -4.81 0.37 1.40
C GLY A 22 -5.16 -0.60 0.25
N LYS A 23 -6.04 -0.23 -0.69
CA LYS A 23 -6.42 -1.06 -1.85
C LYS A 23 -5.75 -0.60 -3.15
N VAL A 24 -5.61 0.72 -3.33
CA VAL A 24 -5.10 1.31 -4.58
C VAL A 24 -3.81 2.06 -4.32
N SER A 25 -2.88 1.98 -5.27
CA SER A 25 -1.64 2.76 -5.23
C SER A 25 -1.91 4.25 -5.17
N VAL A 26 -1.10 4.98 -4.38
CA VAL A 26 -1.10 6.46 -4.35
C VAL A 26 -1.02 7.04 -5.77
N ILE A 27 -0.34 6.34 -6.67
CA ILE A 27 -0.17 6.72 -8.08
C ILE A 27 -1.50 6.62 -8.84
N GLY A 28 -2.19 5.48 -8.73
CA GLY A 28 -3.50 5.27 -9.38
C GLY A 28 -4.56 6.20 -8.81
N LEU A 29 -4.54 6.41 -7.49
CA LEU A 29 -5.47 7.29 -6.78
C LEU A 29 -5.25 8.77 -7.18
N ALA A 30 -3.98 9.17 -7.37
CA ALA A 30 -3.62 10.49 -7.90
C ALA A 30 -4.12 10.68 -9.35
N GLN A 31 -4.01 9.66 -10.20
CA GLN A 31 -4.53 9.70 -11.58
C GLN A 31 -6.07 9.79 -11.58
N GLN A 32 -6.74 9.00 -10.75
CA GLN A 32 -8.21 8.97 -10.66
C GLN A 32 -8.80 10.29 -10.16
N LEU A 33 -8.15 10.93 -9.18
CA LEU A 33 -8.60 12.22 -8.63
C LEU A 33 -8.08 13.43 -9.41
N GLY A 34 -7.23 13.22 -10.43
CA GLY A 34 -6.56 14.31 -11.15
C GLY A 34 -5.71 15.20 -10.25
N ARG A 35 -5.11 14.63 -9.19
CA ARG A 35 -4.28 15.35 -8.21
C ARG A 35 -2.85 14.82 -8.21
N THR A 36 -1.93 15.55 -7.59
CA THR A 36 -0.56 15.09 -7.44
C THR A 36 -0.45 14.04 -6.34
N LYS A 37 0.47 13.08 -6.50
CA LYS A 37 0.78 12.05 -5.49
C LYS A 37 1.00 12.66 -4.10
N GLN A 38 1.70 13.79 -4.05
CA GLN A 38 2.02 14.48 -2.81
C GLN A 38 0.78 15.13 -2.16
N SER A 39 -0.16 15.65 -2.96
CA SER A 39 -1.43 16.16 -2.43
C SER A 39 -2.26 15.03 -1.80
N VAL A 40 -2.29 13.85 -2.44
CA VAL A 40 -3.00 12.67 -1.95
C VAL A 40 -2.37 12.17 -0.65
N GLN A 41 -1.04 12.06 -0.58
CA GLN A 41 -0.31 11.69 0.63
C GLN A 41 -0.56 12.64 1.80
N ASN A 42 -0.44 13.95 1.57
CA ASN A 42 -0.68 14.95 2.61
C ASN A 42 -2.14 14.92 3.11
N CYS A 43 -3.10 14.66 2.23
CA CYS A 43 -4.50 14.53 2.61
C CYS A 43 -4.73 13.28 3.47
N ALA A 44 -4.22 12.13 3.06
CA ALA A 44 -4.36 10.90 3.84
C ALA A 44 -3.65 10.98 5.19
N LEU A 45 -2.46 11.56 5.27
CA LEU A 45 -1.78 11.81 6.53
C LEU A 45 -2.64 12.69 7.47
N ARG A 46 -3.28 13.73 6.93
CA ARG A 46 -4.21 14.59 7.70
C ARG A 46 -5.46 13.84 8.17
N LEU A 47 -5.88 12.81 7.45
CA LEU A 47 -7.02 11.95 7.79
C LEU A 47 -6.62 10.75 8.66
N GLY A 48 -5.32 10.58 8.96
CA GLY A 48 -4.82 9.39 9.66
C GLY A 48 -4.84 8.11 8.82
N LEU A 49 -5.02 8.21 7.50
CA LEU A 49 -5.08 7.08 6.58
C LEU A 49 -3.67 6.70 6.12
N SER A 50 -3.30 5.43 6.29
CA SER A 50 -2.05 4.90 5.74
C SER A 50 -2.26 4.53 4.26
N LEU A 51 -1.76 5.37 3.35
CA LEU A 51 -1.73 5.05 1.91
C LEU A 51 -0.57 4.15 1.51
N ARG A 52 0.14 3.54 2.47
CA ARG A 52 0.98 2.42 2.11
C ARG A 52 0.02 1.39 1.53
N ILE A 53 0.22 1.07 0.26
CA ILE A 53 -0.32 -0.15 -0.32
C ILE A 53 0.30 -1.23 0.56
N ARG A 54 -0.47 -1.73 1.51
CA ARG A 54 -0.30 -3.10 1.94
C ARG A 54 -0.73 -3.83 0.70
N THR A 55 0.23 -4.09 -0.19
CA THR A 55 0.01 -5.04 -1.28
C THR A 55 -0.49 -6.25 -0.54
N GLU A 56 -1.79 -6.48 -0.62
CA GLU A 56 -2.41 -7.79 -0.66
C GLU A 56 -1.32 -8.84 -0.38
N ASP A 57 -1.19 -9.31 0.85
CA ASP A 57 -2.14 -10.27 1.35
C ASP A 57 -1.77 -10.60 2.81
N GLU A 58 -2.64 -10.36 3.80
CA GLU A 58 -2.38 -10.95 5.13
C GLU A 58 -2.37 -12.48 5.02
N HIS A 59 -3.13 -13.04 4.07
CA HIS A 59 -3.18 -14.46 3.79
C HIS A 59 -1.93 -14.97 3.06
N ASP A 60 -1.44 -14.32 2.00
CA ASP A 60 -0.14 -14.67 1.39
C ASP A 60 1.04 -14.42 2.31
N ALA A 61 0.99 -13.37 3.15
CA ALA A 61 2.01 -13.14 4.16
C ALA A 61 2.01 -14.28 5.19
N TYR A 62 0.83 -14.72 5.62
CA TYR A 62 0.64 -15.90 6.44
C TYR A 62 1.14 -17.17 5.75
N LEU A 63 0.79 -17.40 4.48
CA LEU A 63 1.21 -18.58 3.71
C LEU A 63 2.73 -18.60 3.53
N CYS A 64 3.35 -17.47 3.21
CA CYS A 64 4.80 -17.33 3.13
C CYS A 64 5.49 -17.70 4.45
N ARG A 65 4.91 -17.29 5.58
CA ARG A 65 5.42 -17.63 6.93
C ARG A 65 5.25 -19.10 7.23
N GLU A 66 4.11 -19.68 6.87
CA GLU A 66 3.84 -21.09 7.13
C GLU A 66 4.73 -22.00 6.30
N LEU A 67 4.88 -21.71 5.00
CA LEU A 67 5.84 -22.40 4.13
C LEU A 67 7.29 -22.26 4.65
N TYR A 68 7.64 -21.10 5.20
CA TYR A 68 8.96 -20.92 5.80
C TYR A 68 9.14 -21.75 7.09
N LYS A 69 8.11 -21.86 7.95
CA LYS A 69 8.12 -22.74 9.13
C LYS A 69 8.23 -24.21 8.75
N GLU A 70 7.65 -24.62 7.62
CA GLU A 70 7.81 -25.97 7.05
C GLU A 70 9.23 -26.23 6.51
N GLY A 71 10.10 -25.22 6.50
CA GLY A 71 11.51 -25.34 6.10
C GLY A 71 11.79 -24.99 4.63
N LEU A 72 10.81 -24.44 3.91
CA LEU A 72 11.04 -23.97 2.54
C LEU A 72 11.89 -22.70 2.54
N THR A 73 12.80 -22.61 1.56
CA THR A 73 13.65 -21.43 1.41
C THR A 73 12.89 -20.28 0.77
N VAL A 74 13.34 -19.04 1.02
CA VAL A 74 12.80 -17.81 0.42
C VAL A 74 12.72 -17.90 -1.11
N ALA A 75 13.67 -18.58 -1.76
CA ALA A 75 13.68 -18.76 -3.20
C ALA A 75 12.51 -19.62 -3.68
N ILE A 76 12.26 -20.76 -3.02
CA ILE A 76 11.17 -21.67 -3.38
C ILE A 76 9.81 -21.03 -3.08
N ILE A 77 9.69 -20.30 -1.96
CA ILE A 77 8.45 -19.61 -1.60
C ILE A 77 8.15 -18.50 -2.62
N ALA A 78 9.16 -17.74 -3.05
CA ALA A 78 9.01 -16.72 -4.08
C ALA A 78 8.49 -17.31 -5.41
N GLU A 79 9.01 -18.48 -5.81
CA GLU A 79 8.54 -19.19 -7.01
C GLU A 79 7.11 -19.71 -6.83
N LYS A 80 6.80 -20.34 -5.69
CA LYS A 80 5.47 -20.91 -5.40
C LYS A 80 4.38 -19.86 -5.28
N MET A 81 4.70 -18.70 -4.71
CA MET A 81 3.76 -17.60 -4.48
C MET A 81 3.74 -16.60 -5.64
N GLU A 82 4.55 -16.83 -6.69
CA GLU A 82 4.73 -15.88 -7.80
C GLU A 82 5.13 -14.46 -7.32
N MET A 83 5.89 -14.40 -6.23
CA MET A 83 6.34 -13.16 -5.59
C MET A 83 7.81 -12.89 -5.84
N SER A 84 8.25 -11.64 -5.67
CA SER A 84 9.68 -11.35 -5.66
C SER A 84 10.34 -11.90 -4.38
N ARG A 85 11.58 -12.41 -4.52
CA ARG A 85 12.41 -12.82 -3.37
C ARG A 85 12.52 -11.73 -2.30
N ARG A 86 12.54 -10.46 -2.72
CA ARG A 86 12.60 -9.30 -1.83
C ARG A 86 11.29 -9.10 -1.06
N GLN A 87 10.12 -9.33 -1.67
CA GLN A 87 8.85 -9.31 -0.95
C GLN A 87 8.79 -10.42 0.09
N VAL A 88 9.08 -11.67 -0.29
CA VAL A 88 9.08 -12.82 0.64
C VAL A 88 10.08 -12.61 1.78
N PHE A 89 11.29 -12.12 1.48
CA PHE A 89 12.27 -11.77 2.51
C PHE A 89 11.74 -10.73 3.50
N ASN A 90 11.10 -9.66 3.01
CA ASN A 90 10.52 -8.64 3.88
C ASN A 90 9.35 -9.20 4.72
N ILE A 91 8.58 -10.16 4.19
CA ILE A 91 7.46 -10.80 4.91
C ILE A 91 7.96 -11.69 6.05
N VAL A 92 9.03 -12.45 5.82
CA VAL A 92 9.57 -13.45 6.75
C VAL A 92 10.47 -12.83 7.81
N TYR A 93 11.32 -11.85 7.45
CA TYR A 93 12.39 -11.35 8.33
C TYR A 93 12.13 -9.97 8.96
N ARG A 94 11.12 -9.22 8.51
CA ARG A 94 10.95 -7.80 8.88
C ARG A 94 9.84 -7.55 9.91
N ASP A 95 9.25 -8.60 10.46
CA ASP A 95 8.17 -8.57 11.45
C ASP A 95 8.60 -9.13 12.82
N SER A 96 9.85 -8.84 13.20
CA SER A 96 10.48 -9.18 14.49
C SER A 96 10.69 -7.94 15.34
#